data_AF-A0A928A3S3-F1
#
_entry.id   AF-A0A928A3S3-F1
#
_cell.length_a   1.000
_cell.length_b   1.000
_cell.length_c   1.000
_cell.angle_alpha   90.00
_cell.angle_beta   90.00
_cell.angle_gamma   90.00
#
_symmetry.space_group_name_H-M   'P 1'
#
loop_
_entity.id
_entity.type
_entity.pdbx_description
1 polymer ?
#
loop_
_entity_poly.entity_id
_entity_poly.type
_entity_poly.pdbx_seq_one_letter_code
_entity_poly.pdbx_strand_id
1 'polypeptide(L)'
;MNSEKVSVNINDDKLAKIDMLVSEGFYSNRSAFINDAVSDLLAKNENLIDKIITESKRSYSSDTWFVGIQNLSRKELQDYLEHNAQFSIKGFGILYIDNDVDTELLSKTVTYISNKIIVRCSDDLQEYIKTIRK
;
A
#
# COMPACT_ATOMS: atom_id res chain seq x y z
N MET A 1 7.76 13.64 -1.55
CA MET A 1 7.04 12.37 -1.77
C MET A 1 8.07 11.31 -2.09
N ASN A 2 8.13 10.21 -1.31
CA ASN A 2 8.98 9.09 -1.67
C ASN A 2 8.34 8.36 -2.86
N SER A 3 9.09 8.17 -3.93
CA SER A 3 8.71 7.33 -5.07
C SER A 3 9.34 5.95 -4.90
N GLU A 4 8.54 4.90 -5.12
CA GLU A 4 9.05 3.53 -5.13
C GLU A 4 9.40 3.13 -6.56
N LYS A 5 10.61 2.60 -6.77
CA LYS A 5 11.04 2.14 -8.08
C LYS A 5 10.40 0.79 -8.38
N VAL A 6 9.46 0.76 -9.32
CA VAL A 6 8.87 -0.47 -9.85
C VAL A 6 9.57 -0.85 -11.15
N SER A 7 9.90 -2.12 -11.32
CA SER A 7 10.47 -2.66 -12.55
C SER A 7 9.42 -3.48 -13.30
N VAL A 8 9.22 -3.18 -14.58
CA VAL A 8 8.23 -3.85 -15.45
C VAL A 8 8.87 -4.17 -16.80
N ASN A 9 8.44 -5.28 -17.40
CA ASN A 9 8.82 -5.60 -18.78
C ASN A 9 7.89 -4.86 -19.75
N ILE A 10 8.48 -4.26 -20.79
CA ILE A 10 7.75 -3.53 -21.83
C ILE A 10 8.19 -4.07 -23.19
N ASN A 11 7.23 -4.30 -24.08
CA ASN A 11 7.51 -4.76 -25.45
C ASN A 11 8.27 -3.69 -26.25
N ASP A 12 9.18 -4.12 -27.12
CA ASP A 12 10.06 -3.24 -27.90
C ASP A 12 9.30 -2.18 -28.72
N ASP A 13 8.17 -2.54 -29.33
CA ASP A 13 7.32 -1.60 -30.08
C ASP A 13 6.79 -0.45 -29.21
N LYS A 14 6.38 -0.77 -27.97
CA LYS A 14 5.91 0.26 -27.03
C LYS A 14 7.08 1.12 -26.57
N LEU A 15 8.22 0.51 -26.25
CA LEU A 15 9.41 1.25 -25.83
C LEU A 15 9.87 2.23 -26.91
N ALA A 16 9.90 1.82 -28.18
CA ALA A 16 10.27 2.69 -29.29
C ALA A 16 9.35 3.92 -29.41
N LYS A 17 8.03 3.74 -29.24
CA LYS A 17 7.06 4.84 -29.27
C LYS A 17 7.21 5.78 -28.08
N ILE A 18 7.47 5.24 -26.88
CA ILE A 18 7.75 6.05 -25.68
C ILE A 18 9.00 6.89 -25.91
N ASP A 19 10.06 6.27 -26.43
CA ASP A 19 11.33 6.95 -26.71
C ASP A 19 11.18 8.06 -27.74
N MET A 20 10.39 7.84 -28.79
CA MET A 20 10.06 8.87 -29.77
C MET A 20 9.39 10.07 -29.11
N LEU A 21 8.37 9.86 -28.28
CA LEU A 21 7.66 10.94 -27.59
C LEU A 21 8.57 11.73 -26.63
N VAL A 22 9.50 11.05 -25.96
CA VAL A 22 10.50 11.70 -25.11
C VAL A 22 11.49 12.49 -25.96
N SER A 23 11.97 11.93 -27.08
CA SER A 23 12.95 12.60 -27.95
C SER A 23 12.42 13.87 -28.61
N GLU A 24 11.12 13.89 -28.95
CA GLU A 24 10.44 15.06 -29.52
C GLU A 24 10.03 16.08 -28.44
N GLY A 25 10.34 15.83 -27.17
CA GLY A 25 10.11 16.76 -26.06
C GLY A 25 8.68 16.81 -25.53
N PHE A 26 7.80 15.90 -25.94
CA PHE A 26 6.45 15.79 -25.35
C PHE A 26 6.48 15.35 -23.89
N TYR A 27 7.50 14.58 -23.50
CA TYR A 27 7.72 14.15 -22.12
C TYR A 27 9.18 14.34 -21.72
N SER A 28 9.42 14.72 -20.47
CA SER A 28 10.77 14.98 -19.96
C SER A 28 11.64 13.73 -19.84
N ASN A 29 11.03 12.57 -19.58
CA ASN A 29 11.70 11.27 -19.52
C ASN A 29 10.67 10.12 -19.59
N ARG A 30 11.15 8.88 -19.77
CA ARG A 30 10.30 7.67 -19.81
C ARG A 30 9.46 7.51 -18.55
N SER A 31 10.00 7.84 -17.37
CA SER A 31 9.27 7.72 -16.11
C SER A 31 8.12 8.71 -16.01
N ALA A 32 8.27 9.94 -16.53
CA ALA A 32 7.18 10.91 -16.62
C ALA A 32 6.05 10.39 -17.49
N PHE A 33 6.36 9.88 -18.70
CA PHE A 33 5.37 9.26 -19.57
C PHE A 33 4.62 8.11 -18.87
N ILE A 34 5.34 7.21 -18.20
CA ILE A 34 4.74 6.05 -17.53
C ILE A 34 3.85 6.50 -16.36
N ASN A 35 4.28 7.47 -15.56
CA ASN A 35 3.49 8.00 -14.45
C ASN A 35 2.19 8.66 -14.93
N ASP A 36 2.24 9.44 -16.01
CA ASP A 36 1.06 10.07 -16.58
C ASP A 36 0.11 9.01 -17.14
N ALA A 37 0.62 8.03 -17.90
CA ALA A 37 -0.19 6.94 -18.45
C ALA A 37 -0.87 6.09 -17.36
N VAL A 38 -0.17 5.83 -16.25
CA VAL A 38 -0.74 5.14 -15.07
C VAL A 38 -1.84 5.98 -14.44
N SER A 39 -1.61 7.28 -14.25
CA SER A 39 -2.58 8.21 -13.66
C SER A 39 -3.86 8.27 -14.50
N ASP A 40 -3.72 8.38 -15.82
CA ASP A 40 -4.85 8.37 -16.76
C ASP A 40 -5.64 7.06 -16.71
N LEU A 41 -4.94 5.92 -16.63
CA LEU A 41 -5.60 4.62 -16.58
C LEU A 41 -6.32 4.41 -15.25
N LEU A 42 -5.74 4.87 -14.13
CA LEU A 42 -6.40 4.82 -12.83
C LEU A 42 -7.66 5.69 -12.80
N ALA A 43 -7.59 6.91 -13.31
CA ALA A 43 -8.75 7.81 -13.41
C ALA A 43 -9.88 7.20 -14.25
N LYS A 44 -9.54 6.55 -15.38
CA LYS A 44 -10.54 5.83 -16.21
C LYS A 44 -11.23 4.68 -15.48
N ASN A 45 -10.59 4.10 -14.47
CA ASN A 45 -11.09 2.95 -13.71
C ASN A 45 -11.57 3.33 -12.30
N GLU A 46 -11.70 4.62 -11.98
CA GLU A 46 -12.06 5.12 -10.64
C GLU A 46 -13.36 4.48 -10.12
N ASN A 47 -14.42 4.45 -10.94
CA ASN A 47 -15.70 3.83 -10.57
C ASN A 47 -15.57 2.34 -10.19
N LEU A 48 -14.69 1.60 -10.87
CA LEU A 48 -14.45 0.19 -10.59
C LEU A 48 -13.66 0.03 -9.29
N ILE A 49 -12.67 0.90 -9.05
CA ILE A 49 -11.91 0.96 -7.80
C ILE A 49 -12.84 1.27 -6.63
N ASP A 50 -13.72 2.27 -6.76
CA ASP A 50 -14.70 2.66 -5.73
C ASP A 50 -15.69 1.56 -5.40
N LYS A 51 -16.16 0.83 -6.42
CA LYS A 51 -17.01 -0.34 -6.24
C LYS A 51 -16.31 -1.42 -5.42
N ILE A 52 -15.06 -1.75 -5.76
CA ILE A 52 -14.25 -2.73 -5.02
C ILE A 52 -14.04 -2.27 -3.57
N ILE A 53 -13.75 -0.99 -3.35
CA ILE A 53 -13.59 -0.43 -1.99
C ILE A 53 -14.88 -0.58 -1.19
N THR A 54 -16.01 -0.24 -1.79
CA THR A 54 -17.33 -0.28 -1.14
C THR A 54 -17.74 -1.71 -0.80
N GLU A 55 -17.55 -2.66 -1.71
CA GLU A 55 -17.83 -4.07 -1.49
C GLU A 55 -16.93 -4.66 -0.40
N SER A 56 -15.63 -4.32 -0.43
CA SER A 56 -14.69 -4.78 0.59
C SER A 56 -15.05 -4.25 1.98
N LYS A 57 -15.37 -2.96 2.11
CA LYS A 57 -15.78 -2.36 3.40
C LYS A 57 -16.99 -3.05 4.02
N ARG A 58 -17.98 -3.47 3.22
CA ARG A 58 -19.17 -4.19 3.71
C ARG A 58 -18.86 -5.59 4.25
N SER A 59 -17.85 -6.26 3.71
CA SER A 59 -17.45 -7.60 4.18
C SER A 59 -16.64 -7.57 5.48
N TYR A 60 -16.11 -6.42 5.87
CA TYR A 60 -15.14 -6.28 6.96
C TYR A 60 -15.65 -5.42 8.13
N SER A 61 -16.95 -5.49 8.45
CA SER A 61 -17.65 -4.67 9.45
C SER A 61 -17.07 -4.65 10.88
N SER A 62 -16.02 -5.42 11.16
CA SER A 62 -15.32 -5.47 12.45
C SER A 62 -13.79 -5.28 12.33
N ASP A 63 -13.27 -4.97 11.13
CA ASP A 63 -11.84 -4.86 10.84
C ASP A 63 -11.45 -3.47 10.31
N THR A 64 -10.21 -3.05 10.56
CA THR A 64 -9.65 -1.84 9.97
C THR A 64 -9.37 -2.09 8.48
N TRP A 65 -10.18 -1.49 7.60
CA TRP A 65 -10.02 -1.57 6.15
C TRP A 65 -9.51 -0.26 5.53
N PHE A 66 -8.42 -0.31 4.76
CA PHE A 66 -7.91 0.86 4.04
C PHE A 66 -7.46 0.57 2.58
N VAL A 67 -7.39 1.62 1.77
CA VAL A 67 -6.71 1.61 0.47
C VAL A 67 -5.78 2.82 0.39
N GLY A 68 -4.54 2.61 -0.04
CA GLY A 68 -3.53 3.67 -0.17
C GLY A 68 -2.40 3.53 0.85
N ILE A 69 -2.07 4.61 1.55
CA ILE A 69 -0.99 4.64 2.53
C ILE A 69 -1.60 4.86 3.92
N GLN A 70 -1.26 3.98 4.86
CA GLN A 70 -1.61 4.11 6.27
C GLN A 70 -0.33 4.14 7.10
N ASN A 71 -0.29 4.99 8.13
CA ASN A 71 0.75 4.90 9.17
C ASN A 71 0.16 4.31 10.44
N LEU A 72 0.94 3.54 11.17
CA LEU A 72 0.59 2.96 12.46
C LEU A 72 1.64 3.39 13.49
N SER A 73 1.19 4.25 14.40
CA SER A 73 2.03 4.84 15.43
C SER A 73 1.97 4.04 16.74
N ARG A 74 3.00 4.17 17.58
CA ARG A 74 3.00 3.60 18.93
C ARG A 74 1.81 4.06 19.77
N LYS A 75 1.41 5.33 19.63
CA LYS A 75 0.29 5.91 20.37
C LYS A 75 -1.03 5.23 20.02
N GLU A 76 -1.32 5.04 18.73
CA GLU A 76 -2.54 4.34 18.30
C GLU A 76 -2.57 2.92 18.88
N LEU A 77 -1.46 2.20 18.85
CA LEU A 77 -1.36 0.86 19.42
C LEU A 77 -1.54 0.84 20.95
N GLN A 78 -0.98 1.83 21.65
CA GLN A 78 -1.18 1.98 23.10
C GLN A 78 -2.65 2.24 23.44
N ASP A 79 -3.33 3.10 22.69
CA ASP A 79 -4.75 3.36 22.88
C ASP A 79 -5.58 2.06 22.71
N TYR A 80 -5.29 1.25 21.67
CA TYR A 80 -5.95 -0.05 21.50
C TYR A 80 -5.65 -1.04 22.64
N LEU A 81 -4.41 -1.06 23.14
CA LEU A 81 -3.99 -1.90 24.25
C LEU A 81 -4.70 -1.54 25.55
N GLU A 82 -4.84 -0.25 25.86
CA GLU A 82 -5.56 0.25 27.04
C GLU A 82 -7.04 -0.17 27.04
N HIS A 83 -7.64 -0.26 25.85
CA HIS A 83 -9.01 -0.72 25.68
C HIS A 83 -9.14 -2.25 25.59
N ASN A 84 -8.04 -3.01 25.79
CA ASN A 84 -7.97 -4.47 25.57
C ASN A 84 -8.57 -4.90 24.22
N ALA A 85 -8.42 -4.05 23.20
CA ALA A 85 -9.00 -4.25 21.89
C ALA A 85 -7.95 -4.82 20.94
N GLN A 86 -8.36 -5.82 20.17
CA GLN A 86 -7.59 -6.40 19.09
C GLN A 86 -8.26 -6.10 17.75
N PHE A 87 -7.47 -5.87 16.72
CA PHE A 87 -8.00 -5.56 15.39
C PHE A 87 -7.22 -6.26 14.27
N SER A 88 -7.92 -6.46 13.16
CA SER A 88 -7.34 -6.93 11.91
C SER A 88 -7.09 -5.75 10.99
N ILE A 89 -5.97 -5.76 10.27
CA ILE A 89 -5.67 -4.77 9.24
C ILE A 89 -5.84 -5.42 7.88
N LYS A 90 -6.77 -4.90 7.10
CA LYS A 90 -7.13 -5.44 5.78
C LYS A 90 -7.12 -4.31 4.77
N GLY A 91 -6.72 -4.57 3.53
CA GLY A 91 -6.66 -3.50 2.56
C GLY A 91 -5.77 -3.74 1.36
N PHE A 92 -5.51 -2.65 0.63
CA PHE A 92 -4.58 -2.61 -0.49
C PHE A 92 -3.68 -1.39 -0.36
N GLY A 93 -2.37 -1.58 -0.39
CA GLY A 93 -1.41 -0.48 -0.39
C GLY A 93 -0.29 -0.67 0.61
N ILE A 94 0.20 0.42 1.20
CA ILE A 94 1.38 0.43 2.06
C ILE A 94 0.98 0.77 3.49
N LEU A 95 1.39 -0.07 4.44
CA LEU A 95 1.32 0.19 5.87
C LEU A 95 2.73 0.52 6.37
N TYR A 96 2.94 1.75 6.82
CA TYR A 96 4.12 2.12 7.59
C TYR A 96 3.85 1.85 9.06
N ILE A 97 4.82 1.26 9.74
CA ILE A 97 4.83 1.11 11.19
C ILE A 97 6.02 1.90 11.69
N ASP A 98 5.78 2.82 12.62
CA ASP A 98 6.83 3.66 13.18
C ASP A 98 7.91 2.79 13.86
N ASN A 99 9.17 3.23 13.78
CA ASN A 99 10.32 2.48 14.30
C ASN A 99 10.32 2.34 15.83
N ASP A 100 9.49 3.11 16.52
CA ASP A 100 9.33 3.09 17.97
C ASP A 100 8.29 2.07 18.44
N VAL A 101 7.72 1.26 17.53
CA VAL A 101 6.78 0.19 17.86
C VAL A 101 7.53 -1.08 18.22
N ASP A 102 7.23 -1.64 19.39
CA ASP A 102 7.80 -2.91 19.83
C ASP A 102 6.97 -4.11 19.34
N THR A 103 7.62 -5.23 19.06
CA THR A 103 6.95 -6.48 18.63
C THR A 103 5.91 -6.95 19.66
N GLU A 104 6.18 -6.77 20.95
CA GLU A 104 5.23 -7.14 22.00
C GLU A 104 3.94 -6.31 21.93
N LEU A 105 4.08 -4.99 21.72
CA LEU A 105 2.94 -4.08 21.60
C LEU A 105 2.09 -4.43 20.37
N LEU A 106 2.75 -4.67 19.24
CA LEU A 106 2.07 -5.08 18.00
C LEU A 106 1.34 -6.42 18.17
N SER A 107 1.95 -7.38 18.86
CA SER A 107 1.36 -8.71 19.03
C SER A 107 0.12 -8.76 19.90
N LYS A 108 -0.02 -7.82 20.84
CA LYS A 108 -1.18 -7.73 21.71
C LYS A 108 -2.37 -7.05 21.04
N THR A 109 -2.14 -6.31 19.95
CA THR A 109 -3.11 -5.40 19.34
C THR A 109 -3.52 -5.81 17.93
N VAL A 110 -2.59 -6.33 17.12
CA VAL A 110 -2.82 -6.71 15.72
C VAL A 110 -2.85 -8.23 15.58
N THR A 111 -4.00 -8.76 15.16
CA THR A 111 -4.21 -10.22 15.02
C THR A 111 -3.95 -10.73 13.60
N TYR A 112 -4.14 -9.88 12.60
CA TYR A 112 -4.09 -10.27 11.20
C TYR A 112 -3.73 -9.09 10.30
N ILE A 113 -2.88 -9.33 9.30
CA ILE A 113 -2.60 -8.37 8.22
C ILE A 113 -2.82 -9.04 6.87
N SER A 114 -3.65 -8.45 6.01
CA SER A 114 -3.91 -9.04 4.70
C SER A 114 -2.68 -9.04 3.79
N ASN A 115 -2.49 -10.13 3.05
CA ASN A 115 -1.35 -10.29 2.15
C ASN A 115 -1.21 -9.24 1.03
N LYS A 116 -2.28 -8.52 0.72
CA LYS A 116 -2.36 -7.43 -0.27
C LYS A 116 -1.70 -6.12 0.20
N ILE A 117 -1.27 -6.05 1.46
CA ILE A 117 -0.60 -4.88 2.03
C ILE A 117 0.91 -5.09 1.99
N ILE A 118 1.63 -4.07 1.54
CA ILE A 118 3.07 -3.96 1.70
C ILE A 118 3.34 -3.32 3.06
N VAL A 119 4.01 -4.03 3.96
CA VAL A 119 4.32 -3.50 5.30
C VAL A 119 5.77 -3.02 5.33
N ARG A 120 5.98 -1.81 5.82
CA ARG A 120 7.28 -1.16 6.01
C ARG A 120 7.47 -0.88 7.50
N CYS A 121 8.47 -1.52 8.09
CA CYS A 121 8.78 -1.45 9.53
C CYS A 121 10.27 -1.71 9.75
N SER A 122 10.73 -1.63 10.99
CA SER A 122 12.06 -2.07 11.41
C SER A 122 12.27 -3.57 11.17
N ASP A 123 13.53 -4.00 11.05
CA ASP A 123 13.89 -5.39 10.73
C ASP A 123 13.34 -6.38 11.78
N ASP A 124 13.37 -6.01 13.06
CA ASP A 124 12.89 -6.83 14.18
C ASP A 124 11.38 -7.12 14.11
N LEU A 125 10.59 -6.18 13.59
CA LEU A 125 9.14 -6.34 13.40
C LEU A 125 8.79 -7.15 12.15
N GLN A 126 9.68 -7.17 11.16
CA GLN A 126 9.39 -7.77 9.86
C GLN A 126 9.23 -9.29 9.95
N GLU A 127 9.94 -9.95 10.86
CA GLU A 127 9.79 -11.38 11.13
C GLU A 127 8.42 -11.70 11.72
N TYR A 128 7.99 -10.94 12.72
CA TYR A 128 6.69 -11.14 13.35
C TYR A 128 5.52 -10.93 12.36
N ILE A 129 5.63 -9.91 11.50
CA ILE A 129 4.61 -9.60 10.49
C ILE A 129 4.46 -10.74 9.49
N LYS A 130 5.54 -11.45 9.15
CA LYS A 130 5.45 -12.64 8.28
C LYS A 130 4.62 -13.76 8.90
N THR A 131 4.57 -13.88 10.23
CA THR A 131 3.79 -14.91 10.94
C THR A 131 2.29 -14.63 10.92
N ILE A 132 1.89 -13.35 11.03
CA ILE A 132 0.47 -12.94 11.08
C ILE A 132 -0.13 -12.62 9.71
N ARG A 133 0.70 -12.56 8.66
CA ARG A 133 0.28 -12.29 7.28
C ARG A 133 -0.28 -13.55 6.61
N LYS A 134 -1.57 -13.52 6.23
CA LYS A 134 -2.25 -14.58 5.47
C LYS A 134 -3.10 -13.96 4.37
#